data_AF-A0AAU8GZS8-F1
#
_entry.id   AF-A0AAU8GZS8-F1
#
_cell.length_a   1.000
_cell.length_b   1.000
_cell.length_c   1.000
_cell.angle_alpha   90.00
_cell.angle_beta   90.00
_cell.angle_gamma   90.00
#
_symmetry.space_group_name_H-M   'P 1'
#
loop_
_entity.id
_entity.type
_entity.pdbx_description
1 polymer ?
#
loop_
_entity_poly.entity_id
_entity_poly.type
_entity_poly.pdbx_seq_one_letter_code
_entity_poly.pdbx_strand_id
1 'polypeptide(L)'
;MDILELTLILSQRLSIIATVAFILSRMPALGRVLSRKPSTKDKLILTFVCGGLGILGTFGAVEIHGALANSRVVGVMVGGLLGGPLVGAGAGVIAGVHRYFVGGFTAFSCGLSAVVEGFFGGVVYKYWRKGLIPWHVAWLAGFAGEIIQMFIIKSAHAIKTGEIQMLLLKWQEDLPIYFQHNLK
;
A
#
# COMPACT_ATOMS: atom_id res chain seq x y z
N MET A 1 14.19 29.93 -6.68
CA MET A 1 12.89 29.31 -6.93
C MET A 1 11.86 30.40 -6.70
N ASP A 2 11.34 30.95 -7.77
CA ASP A 2 10.52 32.16 -7.71
C ASP A 2 9.05 31.82 -7.39
N ILE A 3 8.29 32.80 -6.89
CA ILE A 3 6.87 32.62 -6.55
C ILE A 3 6.07 32.08 -7.75
N LEU A 4 6.45 32.49 -8.97
CA LEU A 4 5.81 32.06 -10.21
C LEU A 4 6.07 30.56 -10.49
N GLU A 5 7.29 30.10 -10.25
CA GLU A 5 7.71 28.71 -10.41
C GLU A 5 7.01 27.81 -9.37
N LEU A 6 6.95 28.26 -8.12
CA LEU A 6 6.23 27.57 -7.05
C LEU A 6 4.72 27.46 -7.35
N THR A 7 4.11 28.54 -7.82
CA THR A 7 2.68 28.57 -8.17
C THR A 7 2.38 27.63 -9.33
N LEU A 8 3.25 27.57 -10.34
CA LEU A 8 3.12 26.64 -11.47
C LEU A 8 3.23 25.18 -11.02
N ILE A 9 4.21 24.84 -10.17
CA ILE A 9 4.38 23.48 -9.64
C ILE A 9 3.15 23.04 -8.83
N LEU A 10 2.64 23.90 -7.94
CA LEU A 10 1.46 23.58 -7.13
C LEU A 10 0.20 23.46 -7.98
N SER A 11 0.01 24.34 -8.96
CA SER A 11 -1.11 24.29 -9.91
C SER A 11 -1.09 23.01 -10.75
N GLN A 12 0.09 22.59 -11.24
CA GLN A 12 0.26 21.34 -11.98
C GLN A 12 -0.11 20.11 -11.12
N ARG A 13 0.31 20.08 -9.85
CA ARG A 13 -0.06 18.99 -8.94
C ARG A 13 -1.57 18.94 -8.67
N LEU A 14 -2.18 20.12 -8.48
CA LEU A 14 -3.63 20.23 -8.29
C LEU A 14 -4.41 19.74 -9.53
N SER A 15 -3.96 20.11 -10.74
CA SER A 15 -4.63 19.73 -11.99
C SER A 15 -4.55 18.21 -12.27
N ILE A 16 -3.44 17.57 -11.92
CA ILE A 16 -3.30 16.11 -11.99
C ILE A 16 -4.29 15.44 -11.04
N ILE A 17 -4.35 15.88 -9.78
CA ILE A 17 -5.30 15.34 -8.79
C ILE A 17 -6.75 15.54 -9.24
N ALA A 18 -7.09 16.74 -9.71
CA ALA A 18 -8.43 17.07 -10.19
C ALA A 18 -8.84 16.24 -11.40
N THR A 19 -7.93 16.05 -12.37
CA THR A 19 -8.18 15.22 -13.56
C THR A 19 -8.41 13.75 -13.17
N VAL A 20 -7.58 13.19 -12.30
CA VAL A 20 -7.75 11.82 -11.81
C VAL A 20 -9.08 11.66 -11.07
N ALA A 21 -9.41 12.60 -10.17
CA ALA A 21 -10.67 12.58 -9.44
C ALA A 21 -11.89 12.68 -10.38
N PHE A 22 -11.82 13.53 -11.41
CA PHE A 22 -12.88 13.69 -12.40
C PHE A 22 -13.11 12.42 -13.23
N ILE A 23 -12.03 11.81 -13.73
CA ILE A 23 -12.10 10.54 -14.48
C ILE A 23 -12.76 9.47 -13.59
N LEU A 24 -12.31 9.32 -12.35
CA LEU A 24 -12.88 8.36 -11.40
C LEU A 24 -14.37 8.64 -11.14
N SER A 25 -14.74 9.91 -10.93
CA SER A 25 -16.14 10.30 -10.68
C SER A 25 -17.07 10.01 -11.87
N ARG A 26 -16.55 9.98 -13.10
CA ARG A 26 -17.33 9.73 -14.32
C ARG A 26 -17.34 8.27 -14.74
N MET A 27 -16.57 7.41 -14.07
CA MET A 27 -16.56 5.98 -14.37
C MET A 27 -17.84 5.28 -13.87
N PRO A 28 -18.60 4.61 -14.76
CA PRO A 28 -19.83 3.92 -14.36
C PRO A 28 -19.56 2.72 -13.44
N ALA A 29 -18.34 2.18 -13.44
CA ALA A 29 -17.90 1.16 -12.48
C ALA A 29 -17.93 1.69 -11.04
N LEU A 30 -17.47 2.93 -10.79
CA LEU A 30 -17.50 3.53 -9.45
C LEU A 30 -18.95 3.73 -8.99
N GLY A 31 -19.82 4.22 -9.88
CA GLY A 31 -21.25 4.35 -9.61
C GLY A 31 -21.95 3.02 -9.31
N ARG A 32 -21.66 1.94 -10.05
CA ARG A 32 -22.24 0.61 -9.83
C ARG A 32 -21.74 -0.09 -8.57
N VAL A 33 -20.47 0.11 -8.23
CA VAL A 33 -19.87 -0.37 -6.98
C VAL A 33 -20.49 0.35 -5.78
N LEU A 34 -20.64 1.68 -5.86
CA LEU A 34 -21.36 2.48 -4.86
C LEU A 34 -22.83 2.04 -4.75
N SER A 35 -23.46 1.69 -5.88
CA SER A 35 -24.82 1.17 -5.96
C SER A 35 -24.94 -0.33 -5.63
N ARG A 36 -23.86 -0.97 -5.15
CA ARG A 36 -23.81 -2.35 -4.63
C ARG A 36 -24.27 -3.46 -5.58
N LYS A 37 -24.23 -3.21 -6.90
CA LYS A 37 -24.46 -4.24 -7.94
C LYS A 37 -23.22 -4.41 -8.84
N PRO A 38 -22.02 -4.65 -8.29
CA PRO A 38 -20.82 -4.76 -9.11
C PRO A 38 -20.85 -6.06 -9.92
N SER A 39 -20.84 -5.93 -11.25
CA SER A 39 -20.61 -7.06 -12.15
C SER A 39 -19.18 -7.57 -12.03
N THR A 40 -18.91 -8.81 -12.44
CA THR A 40 -17.54 -9.33 -12.61
C THR A 40 -16.71 -8.42 -13.51
N LYS A 41 -17.33 -7.79 -14.53
CA LYS A 41 -16.67 -6.80 -15.39
C LYS A 41 -16.27 -5.54 -14.61
N ASP A 42 -17.12 -5.06 -13.70
CA ASP A 42 -16.83 -3.88 -12.88
C ASP A 42 -15.68 -4.14 -11.91
N LYS A 43 -15.64 -5.35 -11.32
CA LYS A 43 -14.54 -5.78 -10.47
C LYS A 43 -13.23 -5.81 -11.24
N LEU A 44 -13.23 -6.35 -12.46
CA LEU A 44 -12.04 -6.38 -13.32
C LEU A 44 -11.57 -4.97 -13.69
N ILE A 45 -12.49 -4.09 -14.10
CA ILE A 45 -12.19 -2.68 -14.40
C ILE A 45 -11.59 -2.00 -13.17
N LEU A 46 -12.19 -2.21 -11.99
CA LEU A 46 -11.72 -1.63 -10.75
C LEU A 46 -10.32 -2.14 -10.37
N THR A 47 -10.03 -3.43 -10.59
CA THR A 47 -8.69 -4.00 -10.39
C THR A 47 -7.64 -3.27 -11.23
N PHE A 48 -7.90 -3.07 -12.53
CA PHE A 48 -6.95 -2.39 -13.42
C PHE A 48 -6.82 -0.90 -13.11
N VAL A 49 -7.93 -0.21 -12.83
CA VAL A 49 -7.91 1.23 -12.52
C VAL A 49 -7.20 1.48 -11.20
N CYS A 50 -7.54 0.75 -10.13
CA CYS A 50 -6.89 0.86 -8.83
C CYS A 50 -5.42 0.42 -8.87
N GLY A 51 -5.10 -0.63 -9.63
CA GLY A 51 -3.72 -1.04 -9.89
C GLY A 51 -2.93 0.05 -10.62
N GLY A 52 -3.53 0.67 -11.64
CA GLY A 52 -2.96 1.82 -12.35
C GLY A 52 -2.74 3.02 -11.44
N LEU A 53 -3.68 3.35 -10.54
CA LEU A 53 -3.48 4.37 -9.51
C LEU A 53 -2.30 4.04 -8.59
N GLY A 54 -2.12 2.76 -8.23
CA GLY A 54 -0.95 2.32 -7.46
C GLY A 54 0.37 2.49 -8.21
N ILE A 55 0.38 2.23 -9.52
CA ILE A 55 1.53 2.50 -10.40
C ILE A 55 1.84 4.00 -10.42
N LEU A 56 0.83 4.86 -10.63
CA LEU A 56 0.99 6.32 -10.57
C LEU A 56 1.53 6.79 -9.20
N GLY A 57 1.06 6.19 -8.12
CA GLY A 57 1.56 6.44 -6.76
C GLY A 57 3.03 6.06 -6.58
N THR A 58 3.58 5.18 -7.43
CA THR A 58 5.02 4.84 -7.46
C THR A 58 5.83 5.83 -8.30
N PHE A 59 5.26 6.40 -9.36
CA PHE A 59 5.95 7.44 -10.14
C PHE A 59 6.11 8.76 -9.37
N GLY A 60 5.17 9.07 -8.48
CA GLY A 60 5.29 10.20 -7.55
C GLY A 60 6.19 9.93 -6.33
N ALA A 61 6.94 8.83 -6.32
CA ALA A 61 7.76 8.46 -5.18
C ALA A 61 8.96 9.40 -4.99
N VAL A 62 9.30 9.66 -3.73
CA VAL A 62 10.49 10.40 -3.34
C VAL A 62 11.51 9.41 -2.78
N GLU A 63 12.73 9.45 -3.30
CA GLU A 63 13.83 8.63 -2.79
C GLU A 63 14.41 9.24 -1.52
N ILE A 64 14.48 8.42 -0.46
CA ILE A 64 15.02 8.78 0.85
C ILE A 64 15.94 7.64 1.28
N HIS A 65 17.25 7.90 1.34
CA HIS A 65 18.26 6.90 1.73
C HIS A 65 18.19 5.57 0.94
N GLY A 66 17.93 5.63 -0.38
CA GLY A 66 17.79 4.46 -1.25
C GLY A 66 16.43 3.75 -1.15
N ALA A 67 15.52 4.24 -0.29
CA ALA A 67 14.14 3.75 -0.18
C ALA A 67 13.19 4.69 -0.90
N LEU A 68 12.18 4.14 -1.58
CA LEU A 68 11.15 4.92 -2.25
C LEU A 68 9.94 5.14 -1.34
N ALA A 69 9.80 6.35 -0.77
CA ALA A 69 8.60 6.78 -0.09
C ALA A 69 7.52 7.11 -1.14
N ASN A 70 6.40 6.40 -1.11
CA ASN A 70 5.42 6.42 -2.20
C ASN A 70 3.99 6.24 -1.68
N SER A 71 3.01 6.68 -2.46
CA SER A 71 1.58 6.59 -2.12
C SER A 71 0.85 5.47 -2.87
N ARG A 72 1.58 4.40 -3.27
CA ARG A 72 1.02 3.26 -4.04
C ARG A 72 -0.21 2.66 -3.37
N VAL A 73 -0.12 2.47 -2.06
CA VAL A 73 -1.07 1.72 -1.25
C VAL A 73 -2.46 2.32 -1.32
N VAL A 74 -2.58 3.65 -1.47
CA VAL A 74 -3.86 4.35 -1.53
C VAL A 74 -4.76 3.77 -2.63
N GLY A 75 -4.25 3.66 -3.87
CA GLY A 75 -5.04 3.13 -4.99
C GLY A 75 -5.45 1.68 -4.78
N VAL A 76 -4.53 0.86 -4.27
CA VAL A 76 -4.72 -0.58 -4.04
C VAL A 76 -5.72 -0.85 -2.90
N MET A 77 -5.58 -0.13 -1.78
CA MET A 77 -6.47 -0.18 -0.63
C MET A 77 -7.89 0.24 -1.01
N VAL A 78 -8.03 1.33 -1.76
CA VAL A 78 -9.32 1.79 -2.29
C VAL A 78 -9.97 0.71 -3.16
N GLY A 79 -9.19 0.04 -4.03
CA GLY A 79 -9.68 -1.09 -4.82
C GLY A 79 -10.22 -2.24 -3.96
N GLY A 80 -9.55 -2.56 -2.85
CA GLY A 80 -10.02 -3.52 -1.86
C GLY A 80 -11.31 -3.07 -1.17
N LEU A 81 -11.32 -1.86 -0.61
CA LEU A 81 -12.46 -1.29 0.11
C LEU A 81 -13.71 -1.13 -0.76
N LEU A 82 -13.56 -0.97 -2.07
CA LEU A 82 -14.66 -0.81 -3.01
C LEU A 82 -15.08 -2.15 -3.66
N GLY A 83 -14.11 -2.98 -4.07
CA GLY A 83 -14.34 -4.16 -4.91
C GLY A 83 -14.21 -5.51 -4.21
N GLY A 84 -13.74 -5.53 -2.95
CA GLY A 84 -13.50 -6.73 -2.16
C GLY A 84 -12.09 -7.34 -2.30
N PRO A 85 -11.82 -8.47 -1.62
CA PRO A 85 -10.47 -9.01 -1.44
C PRO A 85 -9.74 -9.30 -2.74
N LEU A 86 -10.43 -9.89 -3.72
CA LEU A 86 -9.84 -10.25 -5.00
C LEU A 86 -9.49 -9.02 -5.85
N VAL A 87 -10.30 -7.96 -5.77
CA VAL A 87 -10.03 -6.71 -6.49
C VAL A 87 -8.82 -6.01 -5.89
N GLY A 88 -8.78 -5.87 -4.57
CA GLY A 88 -7.64 -5.27 -3.87
C GLY A 88 -6.35 -6.06 -4.05
N ALA A 89 -6.38 -7.38 -3.87
CA ALA A 89 -5.20 -8.23 -4.11
C ALA A 89 -4.72 -8.15 -5.56
N GLY A 90 -5.64 -8.19 -6.54
CA GLY A 90 -5.29 -8.05 -7.96
C GLY A 90 -4.68 -6.68 -8.28
N ALA A 91 -5.24 -5.60 -7.75
CA ALA A 91 -4.68 -4.25 -7.90
C ALA A 91 -3.28 -4.17 -7.26
N GLY A 92 -3.10 -4.80 -6.10
CA GLY A 92 -1.83 -4.92 -5.41
C GLY A 92 -0.80 -5.72 -6.20
N VAL A 93 -1.20 -6.79 -6.90
CA VAL A 93 -0.30 -7.54 -7.79
C VAL A 93 0.16 -6.65 -8.95
N ILE A 94 -0.76 -5.94 -9.61
CA ILE A 94 -0.42 -5.04 -10.73
C ILE A 94 0.59 -3.97 -10.28
N ALA A 95 0.27 -3.25 -9.20
CA ALA A 95 1.11 -2.17 -8.69
C ALA A 95 2.42 -2.69 -8.06
N GLY A 96 2.37 -3.84 -7.39
CA GLY A 96 3.50 -4.47 -6.74
C GLY A 96 4.51 -5.06 -7.71
N VAL A 97 4.04 -5.71 -8.79
CA VAL A 97 4.90 -6.17 -9.88
C VAL A 97 5.60 -4.99 -10.54
N HIS A 98 4.88 -3.92 -10.87
CA HIS A 98 5.50 -2.71 -11.38
C HIS A 98 6.57 -2.18 -10.41
N ARG A 99 6.27 -2.09 -9.10
CA ARG A 99 7.25 -1.66 -8.10
C ARG A 99 8.48 -2.57 -8.02
N TYR A 100 8.29 -3.88 -8.20
CA TYR A 100 9.39 -4.82 -8.21
C TYR A 100 10.38 -4.50 -9.34
N PHE A 101 9.86 -4.20 -10.55
CA PHE A 101 10.68 -3.82 -11.70
C PHE A 101 11.36 -2.44 -11.58
N VAL A 102 10.80 -1.52 -10.80
CA VAL A 102 11.47 -0.24 -10.49
C VAL A 102 12.78 -0.46 -9.70
N GLY A 103 12.93 -1.59 -9.00
CA GLY A 103 14.19 -1.94 -8.33
C GLY A 103 14.45 -1.21 -7.01
N GLY A 104 15.63 -1.38 -6.41
CA GLY A 104 15.96 -0.86 -5.08
C GLY A 104 15.72 -1.86 -3.96
N PHE A 105 16.30 -1.59 -2.78
CA PHE A 105 16.42 -2.60 -1.72
C PHE A 105 15.08 -3.02 -1.09
N THR A 106 14.04 -2.19 -1.19
CA THR A 106 12.68 -2.47 -0.72
C THR A 106 11.73 -2.99 -1.80
N ALA A 107 12.21 -3.26 -3.02
CA ALA A 107 11.36 -3.60 -4.16
C ALA A 107 10.43 -4.79 -3.91
N PHE A 108 10.97 -5.88 -3.35
CA PHE A 108 10.19 -7.08 -3.03
C PHE A 108 9.22 -6.85 -1.87
N SER A 109 9.69 -6.28 -0.75
CA SER A 109 8.86 -6.07 0.44
C SER A 109 7.73 -5.08 0.20
N CYS A 110 7.99 -3.98 -0.51
CA CYS A 110 6.96 -3.02 -0.94
C CYS A 110 6.00 -3.59 -2.00
N GLY A 111 6.44 -4.55 -2.81
CA GLY A 111 5.59 -5.23 -3.77
C GLY A 111 4.62 -6.19 -3.07
N LEU A 112 5.14 -7.00 -2.14
CA LEU A 112 4.35 -7.93 -1.34
C LEU A 112 3.37 -7.21 -0.42
N SER A 113 3.82 -6.15 0.26
CA SER A 113 2.96 -5.38 1.18
C SER A 113 1.73 -4.82 0.46
N ALA A 114 1.88 -4.34 -0.78
CA ALA A 114 0.79 -3.82 -1.57
C ALA A 114 -0.30 -4.89 -1.82
N VAL A 115 0.08 -6.14 -2.09
CA VAL A 115 -0.88 -7.25 -2.24
C VAL A 115 -1.62 -7.50 -0.92
N VAL A 116 -0.88 -7.51 0.19
CA VAL A 116 -1.43 -7.76 1.54
C VAL A 116 -2.40 -6.65 1.95
N GLU A 117 -2.05 -5.38 1.74
CA GLU A 117 -2.91 -4.23 2.03
C GLU A 117 -4.16 -4.20 1.16
N GLY A 118 -4.03 -4.50 -0.14
CA GLY A 118 -5.18 -4.61 -1.03
C GLY A 118 -6.14 -5.70 -0.57
N PHE A 119 -5.60 -6.86 -0.20
CA PHE A 119 -6.39 -7.93 0.38
C PHE A 119 -7.07 -7.50 1.69
N PHE A 120 -6.33 -6.84 2.59
CA PHE A 120 -6.84 -6.33 3.86
C PHE A 120 -7.99 -5.34 3.67
N GLY A 121 -7.87 -4.36 2.78
CA GLY A 121 -8.97 -3.45 2.43
C GLY A 121 -10.20 -4.19 1.92
N GLY A 122 -9.99 -5.27 1.17
CA GLY A 122 -11.09 -6.13 0.72
C GLY A 122 -11.71 -7.00 1.82
N VAL A 123 -10.95 -7.39 2.83
CA VAL A 123 -11.49 -8.04 4.03
C VAL A 123 -12.40 -7.07 4.78
N VAL A 124 -11.98 -5.81 4.94
CA VAL A 124 -12.82 -4.72 5.48
C VAL A 124 -14.12 -4.59 4.67
N TYR A 125 -14.05 -4.58 3.33
CA TYR A 125 -15.25 -4.58 2.48
C TYR A 125 -16.21 -5.75 2.81
N LYS A 126 -15.69 -6.95 3.09
CA LYS A 126 -16.53 -8.13 3.41
C LYS A 126 -17.25 -7.98 4.77
N TYR A 127 -16.61 -7.36 5.76
CA TYR A 127 -17.22 -7.09 7.06
C TYR A 127 -18.35 -6.06 6.96
N TRP A 128 -18.18 -5.01 6.15
CA TRP A 128 -19.20 -3.99 5.90
C TRP A 128 -20.01 -4.27 4.61
N ARG A 129 -20.47 -5.51 4.45
CA ARG A 129 -21.24 -5.94 3.26
C ARG A 129 -22.65 -5.35 3.17
N LYS A 130 -23.24 -4.92 4.29
CA LYS A 130 -24.66 -4.49 4.36
C LYS A 130 -24.87 -2.97 4.24
N GLY A 131 -23.82 -2.15 4.19
CA GLY A 131 -23.93 -0.69 4.07
C GLY A 131 -22.61 -0.05 3.64
N LEU A 132 -22.64 1.23 3.22
CA LEU A 132 -21.43 1.98 2.85
C LEU A 132 -20.41 1.95 3.99
N ILE A 133 -19.13 1.80 3.65
CA ILE A 133 -18.06 1.87 4.64
C ILE A 133 -18.06 3.31 5.18
N PRO A 134 -18.29 3.53 6.48
CA PRO A 134 -18.27 4.88 7.01
C PRO A 134 -16.86 5.46 6.91
N TRP A 135 -16.76 6.76 6.70
CA TRP A 135 -15.48 7.41 6.40
C TRP A 135 -14.40 7.17 7.47
N HIS A 136 -14.79 7.13 8.75
CA HIS A 136 -13.87 6.82 9.86
C HIS A 136 -13.26 5.42 9.73
N VAL A 137 -14.04 4.43 9.28
CA VAL A 137 -13.53 3.06 9.08
C VAL A 137 -12.61 3.00 7.88
N ALA A 138 -12.92 3.71 6.80
CA ALA A 138 -12.01 3.81 5.66
C ALA A 138 -10.67 4.48 6.05
N TRP A 139 -10.73 5.52 6.87
CA TRP A 139 -9.55 6.19 7.41
C TRP A 139 -8.73 5.26 8.32
N LEU A 140 -9.37 4.57 9.27
CA LEU A 140 -8.73 3.58 10.14
C LEU A 140 -8.12 2.42 9.35
N ALA A 141 -8.80 1.93 8.30
CA ALA A 141 -8.29 0.88 7.43
C ALA A 141 -7.05 1.35 6.65
N GLY A 142 -7.05 2.59 6.15
CA GLY A 142 -5.88 3.19 5.52
C GLY A 142 -4.71 3.31 6.49
N PHE A 143 -4.95 3.86 7.68
CA PHE A 143 -3.95 4.00 8.72
C PHE A 143 -3.37 2.65 9.17
N ALA A 144 -4.21 1.65 9.39
CA ALA A 144 -3.78 0.29 9.68
C ALA A 144 -2.99 -0.33 8.52
N GLY A 145 -3.38 -0.04 7.28
CA GLY A 145 -2.65 -0.45 6.08
C GLY A 145 -1.22 0.08 6.04
N GLU A 146 -1.01 1.36 6.32
CA GLU A 146 0.33 1.97 6.40
C GLU A 146 1.18 1.35 7.51
N ILE A 147 0.58 1.03 8.67
CA ILE A 147 1.27 0.30 9.74
C ILE A 147 1.71 -1.09 9.27
N ILE A 148 0.80 -1.82 8.61
CA ILE A 148 1.11 -3.15 8.03
C ILE A 148 2.26 -3.03 7.02
N GLN A 149 2.22 -2.01 6.17
CA GLN A 149 3.27 -1.75 5.18
C GLN A 149 4.64 -1.60 5.82
N MET A 150 4.73 -0.68 6.78
CA MET A 150 5.99 -0.35 7.45
C MET A 150 6.50 -1.54 8.26
N PHE A 151 5.60 -2.31 8.86
CA PHE A 151 5.96 -3.54 9.55
C PHE A 151 6.55 -4.58 8.59
N ILE A 152 5.93 -4.82 7.44
CA ILE A 152 6.44 -5.76 6.42
C ILE A 152 7.80 -5.31 5.88
N ILE A 153 7.95 -4.04 5.55
CA ILE A 153 9.22 -3.49 5.04
C ILE A 153 10.34 -3.65 6.06
N LYS A 154 10.09 -3.28 7.33
CA LYS A 154 11.08 -3.41 8.41
C LYS A 154 11.44 -4.85 8.71
N SER A 155 10.44 -5.73 8.79
CA SER A 155 10.67 -7.16 9.06
C SER A 155 11.49 -7.80 7.96
N ALA A 156 11.16 -7.53 6.69
CA ALA A 156 11.92 -8.03 5.54
C ALA A 156 13.35 -7.49 5.52
N HIS A 157 13.56 -6.23 5.93
CA HIS A 157 14.89 -5.66 6.07
C HIS A 157 15.69 -6.34 7.21
N ALA A 158 15.12 -6.44 8.41
CA ALA A 158 15.77 -7.05 9.57
C ALA A 158 16.19 -8.51 9.31
N ILE A 159 15.38 -9.26 8.56
CA ILE A 159 15.71 -10.64 8.11
C ILE A 159 16.91 -10.63 7.17
N LYS A 160 16.99 -9.67 6.24
CA LYS A 160 18.05 -9.61 5.23
C LYS A 160 19.38 -9.11 5.80
N THR A 161 19.35 -8.20 6.77
CA THR A 161 20.54 -7.58 7.37
C THR A 161 21.12 -8.43 8.51
N GLY A 162 20.45 -9.52 8.91
CA GLY A 162 20.89 -10.36 10.03
C GLY A 162 20.82 -9.65 11.39
N GLU A 163 20.12 -8.52 11.49
CA GLU A 163 19.94 -7.79 12.76
C GLU A 163 19.29 -8.67 13.82
N ILE A 164 18.40 -9.58 13.43
CA ILE A 164 17.78 -10.53 14.36
C ILE A 164 18.84 -11.49 14.92
N GLN A 165 19.81 -11.93 14.11
CA GLN A 165 20.93 -12.75 14.57
C GLN A 165 21.92 -11.97 15.42
N MET A 166 22.19 -10.70 15.10
CA MET A 166 22.99 -9.81 15.95
C MET A 166 22.31 -9.52 17.29
N LEU A 167 20.99 -9.32 17.30
CA LEU A 167 20.22 -9.13 18.53
C LEU A 167 20.16 -10.41 19.36
N LEU A 168 20.02 -11.58 18.74
CA LEU A 168 20.09 -12.87 19.43
C LEU A 168 21.49 -13.15 19.98
N LEU A 169 22.55 -12.83 19.23
CA LEU A 169 23.93 -12.92 19.71
C LEU A 169 24.18 -11.96 20.87
N LYS A 170 23.72 -10.70 20.76
CA LYS A 170 23.84 -9.71 21.82
C LYS A 170 23.02 -10.08 23.06
N TRP A 171 21.82 -10.64 22.89
CA TRP A 171 21.01 -11.18 23.98
C TRP A 171 21.71 -12.36 24.67
N GLN A 172 22.47 -13.15 23.92
CA GLN A 172 23.27 -14.27 24.44
C GLN A 172 24.58 -13.81 25.12
N GLU A 173 25.14 -12.67 24.71
CA GLU A 173 26.27 -12.00 25.40
C GLU A 173 25.82 -11.24 26.66
N ASP A 174 24.64 -10.63 26.66
CA ASP A 174 24.06 -9.89 27.79
C ASP A 174 23.46 -10.83 28.89
N LEU A 175 23.50 -12.14 28.67
CA LEU A 175 23.02 -13.15 29.62
C LEU A 175 24.01 -13.27 30.80
N PRO A 176 23.56 -13.08 32.06
CA PRO A 176 24.46 -13.13 33.22
C PRO A 176 25.16 -14.49 33.33
N ILE A 177 26.43 -14.45 33.72
CA ILE A 177 27.40 -15.58 33.74
C ILE A 177 26.84 -16.87 34.41
N TYR A 178 25.88 -16.74 35.32
CA TYR A 178 25.17 -17.85 35.96
C TYR A 178 24.43 -18.81 35.00
N PHE A 179 23.97 -18.33 33.84
CA PHE A 179 23.21 -19.17 32.88
C PHE A 179 24.08 -19.83 31.80
N GLN A 180 25.32 -19.37 31.58
CA GLN A 180 26.20 -19.94 30.55
C GLN A 180 26.77 -21.32 30.93
N HIS A 181 26.78 -21.68 32.22
CA HIS A 181 27.40 -22.91 32.71
C HIS A 181 26.49 -24.16 32.66
N ASN A 182 25.18 -23.99 32.38
CA ASN A 182 24.17 -25.07 32.35
C ASN A 182 23.71 -25.46 30.93
N LEU A 183 24.36 -24.95 29.88
CA LEU A 183 24.01 -25.17 28.46
C LEU A 183 25.09 -25.93 27.66
N LYS A 184 26.03 -26.60 28.34
CA LYS A 184 26.94 -27.57 27.70
C LYS A 184 26.38 -28.99 27.82
#